data_AF-A0A533RV07-F1
#
_entry.id   AF-A0A533RV07-F1
#
_cell.length_a   1.000
_cell.length_b   1.000
_cell.length_c   1.000
_cell.angle_alpha   90.00
_cell.angle_beta   90.00
_cell.angle_gamma   90.00
#
_symmetry.space_group_name_H-M   'P 1'
#
loop_
_entity.id
_entity.type
_entity.pdbx_description
1 polymer ?
#
loop_
_entity_poly.entity_id
_entity_poly.type
_entity_poly.pdbx_seq_one_letter_code
_entity_poly.pdbx_strand_id
1 'polypeptide(L)'
;MGRPPEAFYREIRPRARTIRLGYLSRARAPGTLPCANLSRTRREGRAHVPNTRGRAALRGSLMSNVTVVGTGYVGLVQGVCLAELGHTVTCVDVDERKVKLLESGKSPIYEPGIEDLIVTNRDAGRLKFATPENGWESLLSEVVFVAVGTPMSENGAADLSYVRSAIDSIAKAATAPTTVVMKSTVPPGTGAVLQARYL
;
A
#
# COMPACT_ATOMS: atom_id res chain seq x y z
N MET A 1 -2.18 8.13 -36.00
CA MET A 1 -3.20 8.93 -35.28
C MET A 1 -3.66 8.15 -34.05
N GLY A 2 -2.97 8.34 -32.92
CA GLY A 2 -3.29 7.68 -31.65
C GLY A 2 -4.25 8.53 -30.81
N ARG A 3 -5.26 7.90 -30.21
CA ARG A 3 -6.31 8.59 -29.41
C ARG A 3 -5.71 9.21 -28.14
N PRO A 4 -6.23 10.37 -27.67
CA PRO A 4 -5.81 10.98 -26.40
C PRO A 4 -6.29 10.16 -25.17
N PRO A 5 -5.67 10.36 -23.99
CA PRO A 5 -5.96 9.60 -22.76
C PRO A 5 -7.35 9.85 -22.14
N GLU A 6 -8.17 10.71 -22.76
CA GLU A 6 -9.56 11.00 -22.38
C GLU A 6 -10.52 9.80 -22.54
N ALA A 7 -10.19 8.82 -23.38
CA ALA A 7 -11.08 7.70 -23.68
C ALA A 7 -11.36 6.77 -22.47
N PHE A 8 -10.53 6.83 -21.42
CA PHE A 8 -10.67 5.96 -20.25
C PHE A 8 -11.78 6.40 -19.29
N TYR A 9 -12.10 7.69 -19.21
CA TYR A 9 -13.09 8.21 -18.24
C TYR A 9 -14.54 7.82 -18.55
N ARG A 10 -14.81 7.29 -19.75
CA ARG A 10 -16.19 7.11 -20.25
C ARG A 10 -16.74 5.68 -20.12
N GLU A 11 -15.95 4.73 -19.64
CA GLU A 11 -16.37 3.32 -19.61
C GLU A 11 -16.31 2.73 -18.20
N ILE A 12 -17.18 3.26 -17.32
CA ILE A 12 -17.39 2.75 -15.97
C ILE A 12 -18.78 2.09 -15.95
N ARG A 13 -18.81 0.75 -15.91
CA ARG A 13 -19.99 -0.05 -15.56
C ARG A 13 -19.71 -0.74 -14.22
N PRO A 14 -20.45 -0.45 -13.14
CA PRO A 14 -20.14 -1.00 -11.83
C PRO A 14 -20.55 -2.47 -11.72
N ARG A 15 -19.66 -3.30 -11.19
CA ARG A 15 -19.98 -4.56 -10.50
C ARG A 15 -19.29 -4.53 -9.14
N ALA A 16 -20.10 -4.43 -8.09
CA ALA A 16 -19.66 -4.21 -6.72
C ALA A 16 -18.97 -5.45 -6.10
N ARG A 17 -17.78 -5.27 -5.50
CA ARG A 17 -17.27 -6.04 -4.35
C ARG A 17 -16.37 -5.15 -3.47
N THR A 18 -16.64 -5.12 -2.16
CA THR A 18 -16.16 -4.13 -1.20
C THR A 18 -14.67 -4.28 -0.81
N ILE A 19 -13.80 -3.52 -1.48
CA ILE A 19 -12.48 -3.04 -1.01
C ILE A 19 -12.67 -1.83 -0.06
N ARG A 20 -11.88 -1.69 1.01
CA ARG A 20 -11.84 -0.43 1.80
C ARG A 20 -10.47 0.22 1.60
N LEU A 21 -10.45 1.39 0.98
CA LEU A 21 -9.27 2.24 0.86
C LEU A 21 -9.30 3.33 1.93
N GLY A 22 -8.35 3.30 2.87
CA GLY A 22 -8.19 4.35 3.87
C GLY A 22 -7.37 5.51 3.33
N TYR A 23 -7.95 6.72 3.29
CA TYR A 23 -7.21 7.95 3.04
C TYR A 23 -7.30 8.86 4.28
N LEU A 24 -6.17 9.20 4.89
CA LEU A 24 -6.10 10.23 5.93
C LEU A 24 -6.03 11.60 5.26
N SER A 25 -7.19 12.15 4.91
CA SER A 25 -7.30 13.57 4.54
C SER A 25 -7.38 14.42 5.80
N ARG A 26 -6.33 15.22 6.07
CA ARG A 26 -6.42 16.32 7.03
C ARG A 26 -7.28 17.43 6.40
N ALA A 27 -8.50 17.60 6.89
CA ALA A 27 -9.31 18.77 6.59
C ALA A 27 -8.61 20.04 7.10
N ARG A 28 -8.24 20.96 6.19
CA ARG A 28 -7.96 22.36 6.51
C ARG A 28 -9.29 23.11 6.55
N ALA A 29 -9.57 23.80 7.66
CA ALA A 29 -10.63 24.80 7.73
C ALA A 29 -10.18 26.10 7.03
N PRO A 30 -11.07 26.81 6.32
CA PRO A 30 -10.76 28.12 5.75
C PRO A 30 -10.97 29.24 6.77
N GLY A 31 -10.11 30.26 6.75
CA GLY A 31 -10.30 31.47 7.56
C GLY A 31 -9.07 32.38 7.61
N THR A 32 -9.02 33.36 6.72
CA THR A 32 -8.11 34.53 6.65
C THR A 32 -8.79 35.72 7.34
N LEU A 33 -8.27 36.31 8.43
CA LEU A 33 -7.47 37.57 8.58
C LEU A 33 -7.74 38.14 10.02
N PRO A 34 -7.10 39.23 10.50
CA PRO A 34 -5.67 39.51 10.69
C PRO A 34 -5.35 39.91 12.17
N CYS A 35 -4.07 40.16 12.46
CA CYS A 35 -3.54 40.64 13.76
C CYS A 35 -4.13 41.98 14.22
N ALA A 36 -4.56 42.06 15.48
CA ALA A 36 -4.53 43.28 16.30
C ALA A 36 -4.47 42.96 17.80
N ASN A 37 -3.57 43.64 18.50
CA ASN A 37 -3.36 43.62 19.95
C ASN A 37 -4.60 44.11 20.71
N LEU A 38 -5.00 43.42 21.80
CA LEU A 38 -5.62 44.06 22.96
C LEU A 38 -5.44 43.22 24.24
N SER A 39 -4.62 43.79 25.13
CA SER A 39 -4.69 43.80 26.60
C SER A 39 -5.43 42.69 27.37
N ARG A 40 -4.64 42.03 28.24
CA ARG A 40 -4.99 41.41 29.53
C ARG A 40 -6.43 41.68 30.02
N THR A 41 -7.23 40.63 30.09
CA THR A 41 -8.06 40.36 31.27
C THR A 41 -7.99 38.88 31.64
N ARG A 42 -7.62 38.65 32.90
CA ARG A 42 -7.54 37.35 33.54
C ARG A 42 -8.96 36.93 33.92
N ARG A 43 -9.50 35.87 33.31
CA ARG A 43 -10.66 35.14 33.82
C ARG A 43 -10.39 33.65 33.75
N GLU A 44 -10.54 33.03 34.91
CA GLU A 44 -10.46 31.60 35.14
C GLU A 44 -11.50 30.87 34.30
N GLY A 45 -11.04 29.86 33.55
CA GLY A 45 -11.86 29.00 32.72
C GLY A 45 -11.06 27.75 32.44
N ARG A 46 -11.08 26.80 33.37
CA ARG A 46 -10.50 25.47 33.22
C ARG A 46 -11.25 24.79 32.07
N ALA A 47 -10.68 24.82 30.86
CA ALA A 47 -11.21 24.10 29.72
C ALA A 47 -11.16 22.60 30.06
N HIS A 48 -12.32 22.05 30.40
CA HIS A 48 -12.54 20.63 30.50
C HIS A 48 -12.39 20.05 29.09
N VAL A 49 -11.23 19.49 28.79
CA VAL A 49 -11.02 18.68 27.59
C VAL A 49 -11.82 17.40 27.80
N PRO A 50 -12.89 17.12 27.04
CA PRO A 50 -13.59 15.86 27.15
C PRO A 50 -12.61 14.75 26.75
N ASN A 51 -12.31 13.88 27.70
CA ASN A 51 -11.55 12.66 27.48
C ASN A 51 -12.38 11.76 26.54
N THR A 52 -12.20 11.91 25.23
CA THR A 52 -12.75 10.99 24.24
C THR A 52 -11.96 9.69 24.35
N ARG A 53 -12.58 8.78 25.10
CA ARG A 53 -12.26 7.37 25.26
C ARG A 53 -12.17 6.67 23.89
N GLY A 54 -11.02 6.81 23.24
CA GLY A 54 -10.67 6.11 22.00
C GLY A 54 -9.26 5.49 22.03
N ARG A 55 -8.66 5.36 23.22
CA ARG A 55 -7.33 4.74 23.43
C ARG A 55 -7.40 3.35 24.09
N ALA A 56 -8.51 2.66 23.94
CA ALA A 56 -8.70 1.31 24.47
C ALA A 56 -8.88 0.32 23.31
N ALA A 57 -7.75 -0.19 22.76
CA ALA A 57 -7.61 -1.52 22.13
C ALA A 57 -6.30 -1.69 21.29
N LEU A 58 -5.23 -0.93 21.50
CA LEU A 58 -3.93 -1.20 20.85
C LEU A 58 -2.92 -1.89 21.77
N ARG A 59 -3.40 -2.53 22.86
CA ARG A 59 -2.58 -3.35 23.76
C ARG A 59 -2.70 -4.82 23.40
N GLY A 60 -2.02 -5.14 22.32
CA GLY A 60 -1.73 -6.47 21.81
C GLY A 60 -0.87 -6.20 20.59
N SER A 61 0.38 -6.66 20.57
CA SER A 61 1.19 -6.60 19.36
C SER A 61 0.48 -7.44 18.31
N LEU A 62 -0.41 -6.82 17.52
CA LEU A 62 -1.16 -7.50 16.48
C LEU A 62 -0.19 -7.74 15.33
N MET A 63 0.45 -8.91 15.37
CA MET A 63 1.19 -9.44 14.22
C MET A 63 0.21 -9.62 13.07
N SER A 64 0.19 -8.66 12.14
CA SER A 64 -0.63 -8.74 10.94
C SER A 64 0.01 -9.62 9.86
N ASN A 65 -0.83 -10.28 9.07
CA ASN A 65 -0.44 -10.90 7.82
C ASN A 65 -0.43 -9.83 6.72
N VAL A 66 0.65 -9.74 5.97
CA VAL A 66 0.86 -8.72 4.94
C VAL A 66 1.32 -9.37 3.64
N THR A 67 0.74 -8.93 2.54
CA THR A 67 1.27 -9.25 1.20
C THR A 67 1.94 -8.01 0.61
N VAL A 68 3.12 -8.18 0.03
CA VAL A 68 3.79 -7.11 -0.72
C VAL A 68 3.97 -7.55 -2.16
N VAL A 69 3.34 -6.85 -3.09
CA VAL A 69 3.39 -7.15 -4.53
C VAL A 69 4.46 -6.30 -5.20
N GLY A 70 5.41 -6.97 -5.82
CA GLY A 70 6.61 -6.40 -6.42
C GLY A 70 7.82 -6.55 -5.48
N THR A 71 8.88 -7.17 -5.98
CA THR A 71 10.16 -7.36 -5.26
C THR A 71 11.29 -6.50 -5.85
N GLY A 72 10.92 -5.34 -6.40
CA GLY A 72 11.88 -4.28 -6.69
C GLY A 72 12.36 -3.59 -5.41
N TYR A 73 13.14 -2.52 -5.55
CA TYR A 73 13.73 -1.80 -4.41
C TYR A 73 12.72 -1.46 -3.31
N VAL A 74 11.61 -0.78 -3.66
CA VAL A 74 10.59 -0.34 -2.70
C VAL A 74 9.91 -1.51 -2.01
N GLY A 75 9.48 -2.52 -2.78
CA GLY A 75 8.69 -3.62 -2.25
C GLY A 75 9.51 -4.60 -1.41
N LEU A 76 10.71 -4.98 -1.88
CA LEU A 76 11.57 -5.91 -1.15
C LEU A 76 12.01 -5.33 0.19
N VAL A 77 12.55 -4.11 0.21
CA VAL A 77 12.98 -3.44 1.45
C VAL A 77 11.80 -3.32 2.42
N GLN A 78 10.63 -2.90 1.92
CA GLN A 78 9.44 -2.79 2.77
C GLN A 78 9.02 -4.15 3.34
N GLY A 79 8.99 -5.21 2.53
CA GLY A 79 8.60 -6.53 2.98
C GLY A 79 9.54 -7.11 4.04
N VAL A 80 10.85 -6.98 3.83
CA VAL A 80 11.87 -7.42 4.79
C VAL A 80 11.77 -6.62 6.10
N CYS A 81 11.64 -5.30 6.04
CA CYS A 81 11.50 -4.47 7.24
C CYS A 81 10.21 -4.78 8.02
N LEU A 82 9.09 -5.06 7.34
CA LEU A 82 7.85 -5.46 8.01
C LEU A 82 8.01 -6.83 8.70
N ALA A 83 8.70 -7.78 8.07
CA ALA A 83 8.98 -9.07 8.69
C ALA A 83 9.88 -8.93 9.92
N GLU A 84 10.88 -8.05 9.86
CA GLU A 84 11.78 -7.73 10.96
C GLU A 84 11.03 -7.10 12.16
N LEU A 85 10.03 -6.27 11.87
CA LEU A 85 9.12 -5.72 12.90
C LEU A 85 8.14 -6.75 13.49
N GLY A 86 8.18 -8.00 13.03
CA GLY A 86 7.40 -9.11 13.56
C GLY A 86 6.13 -9.44 12.78
N HIS A 87 5.88 -8.86 11.61
CA HIS A 87 4.76 -9.23 10.76
C HIS A 87 5.03 -10.54 10.00
N THR A 88 3.97 -11.25 9.61
CA THR A 88 4.08 -12.36 8.65
C THR A 88 3.89 -11.79 7.25
N VAL A 89 4.92 -11.86 6.42
CA VAL A 89 4.99 -11.20 5.13
C VAL A 89 5.17 -12.21 4.00
N THR A 90 4.32 -12.11 2.98
CA THR A 90 4.50 -12.78 1.69
C THR A 90 4.83 -11.74 0.63
N CYS A 91 6.05 -11.78 0.11
CA CYS A 91 6.49 -10.99 -1.03
C CYS A 91 6.19 -11.72 -2.33
N VAL A 92 5.44 -11.10 -3.24
CA VAL A 92 4.98 -11.70 -4.49
C VAL A 92 5.62 -10.99 -5.67
N ASP A 93 6.19 -11.75 -6.61
CA ASP A 93 6.66 -11.23 -7.91
C ASP A 93 6.26 -12.18 -9.03
N VAL A 94 6.10 -11.65 -10.24
CA VAL A 94 5.77 -12.46 -11.42
C VAL A 94 7.00 -13.14 -12.03
N ASP A 95 8.20 -12.66 -11.70
CA ASP A 95 9.45 -13.22 -12.18
C ASP A 95 9.95 -14.32 -11.23
N GLU A 96 9.75 -15.56 -11.66
CA GLU A 96 10.22 -16.77 -10.96
C GLU A 96 11.72 -16.75 -10.64
N ARG A 97 12.55 -16.12 -11.48
CA ARG A 97 14.00 -16.10 -11.26
C ARG A 97 14.34 -15.23 -10.05
N LYS A 98 13.69 -14.06 -9.93
CA LYS A 98 13.83 -13.20 -8.74
C LYS A 98 13.33 -13.91 -7.49
N VAL A 99 12.18 -14.59 -7.57
CA VAL A 99 11.63 -15.34 -6.42
C VAL A 99 12.58 -16.44 -5.97
N LYS A 100 13.08 -17.29 -6.87
CA LYS A 100 14.04 -18.35 -6.52
C LYS A 100 15.35 -17.80 -5.94
N LEU A 101 15.82 -16.66 -6.43
CA LEU A 101 17.00 -15.98 -5.88
C LEU A 101 16.73 -15.53 -4.43
N LEU A 102 15.60 -14.89 -4.18
CA LEU A 102 15.18 -14.44 -2.84
C LEU A 102 14.97 -15.61 -1.87
N GLU A 103 14.36 -16.70 -2.33
CA GLU A 103 14.21 -17.93 -1.54
C GLU A 103 15.56 -18.53 -1.15
N SER A 104 16.60 -18.36 -1.98
CA SER A 104 17.97 -18.78 -1.65
C SER A 104 18.69 -17.85 -0.68
N GLY A 105 18.06 -16.76 -0.23
CA GLY A 105 18.64 -15.77 0.67
C GLY A 105 19.43 -14.65 -0.03
N LYS A 106 19.38 -14.58 -1.37
CA LYS A 106 20.09 -13.59 -2.17
C LYS A 106 19.16 -12.49 -2.69
N SER A 107 19.67 -11.28 -2.83
CA SER A 107 18.87 -10.13 -3.24
C SER A 107 19.07 -9.77 -4.72
N PRO A 108 18.01 -9.49 -5.49
CA PRO A 108 18.11 -8.98 -6.86
C PRO A 108 18.47 -7.49 -6.93
N ILE A 109 18.52 -6.81 -5.78
CA ILE A 109 18.91 -5.40 -5.63
C ILE A 109 20.11 -5.29 -4.68
N TYR A 110 20.88 -4.22 -4.82
CA TYR A 110 21.88 -3.87 -3.82
C TYR A 110 21.24 -2.98 -2.73
N GLU A 111 21.16 -3.50 -1.52
CA GLU A 111 20.83 -2.75 -0.31
C GLU A 111 21.66 -3.33 0.86
N PRO A 112 22.48 -2.51 1.56
CA PRO A 112 23.36 -3.03 2.62
C PRO A 112 22.61 -3.79 3.71
N GLY A 113 23.03 -5.03 4.00
CA GLY A 113 22.48 -5.88 5.06
C GLY A 113 21.14 -6.55 4.75
N ILE A 114 20.56 -6.35 3.56
CA ILE A 114 19.23 -6.91 3.25
C ILE A 114 19.24 -8.45 3.17
N GLU A 115 20.32 -9.05 2.67
CA GLU A 115 20.43 -10.51 2.53
C GLU A 115 20.41 -11.21 3.90
N ASP A 116 21.12 -10.65 4.89
CA ASP A 116 21.10 -11.16 6.27
C ASP A 116 19.70 -11.08 6.89
N LEU A 117 18.98 -9.98 6.64
CA LEU A 117 17.60 -9.80 7.11
C LEU A 117 16.63 -10.74 6.39
N ILE A 118 16.84 -11.01 5.09
CA ILE A 118 16.06 -11.99 4.34
C ILE A 118 16.22 -13.37 4.97
N VAL A 119 17.46 -13.83 5.16
CA VAL A 119 17.75 -15.15 5.75
C VAL A 119 17.16 -15.24 7.15
N THR A 120 17.41 -14.26 8.01
CA THR A 120 16.92 -14.24 9.39
C THR A 120 15.40 -14.33 9.47
N ASN A 121 14.68 -13.54 8.66
CA ASN A 121 13.21 -13.51 8.71
C ASN A 121 12.55 -14.70 7.99
N ARG A 122 13.20 -15.24 6.96
CA ARG A 122 12.77 -16.50 6.31
C ARG A 122 12.89 -17.66 7.28
N ASP A 123 14.04 -17.80 7.94
CA ASP A 123 14.32 -18.90 8.87
C ASP A 123 13.43 -18.80 10.13
N ALA A 124 13.05 -17.59 10.52
CA ALA A 124 12.04 -17.35 11.56
C ALA A 124 10.59 -17.58 11.09
N GLY A 125 10.35 -17.96 9.83
CA GLY A 125 9.04 -18.26 9.27
C GLY A 125 8.16 -17.02 9.02
N ARG A 126 8.70 -15.82 9.13
CA ARG A 126 7.98 -14.54 8.99
C ARG A 126 8.04 -13.96 7.58
N LEU A 127 9.01 -14.37 6.75
CA LEU A 127 9.15 -13.88 5.39
C LEU A 127 9.09 -15.02 4.39
N LYS A 128 8.20 -14.88 3.39
CA LYS A 128 8.05 -15.82 2.29
C LYS A 128 8.10 -15.08 0.96
N PHE A 129 8.57 -15.78 -0.07
CA PHE A 129 8.52 -15.31 -1.45
C PHE A 129 7.66 -16.27 -2.27
N ALA A 130 6.92 -15.75 -3.25
CA ALA A 130 6.04 -16.56 -4.07
C ALA A 130 5.80 -15.93 -5.44
N THR A 131 5.41 -16.77 -6.40
CA THR A 131 4.83 -16.36 -7.68
C THR A 131 3.32 -16.59 -7.67
N PRO A 132 2.54 -15.83 -8.46
CA PRO A 132 1.10 -16.05 -8.60
C PRO A 132 0.70 -17.17 -9.58
N GLU A 133 1.64 -18.04 -9.97
CA GLU A 133 1.43 -19.08 -10.99
C GLU A 133 0.30 -20.06 -10.64
N ASN A 134 0.13 -20.34 -9.34
CA ASN A 134 -0.90 -21.24 -8.80
C ASN A 134 -2.16 -20.49 -8.34
N GLY A 135 -2.32 -19.23 -8.74
CA GLY A 135 -3.42 -18.36 -8.32
C GLY A 135 -3.01 -17.32 -7.28
N TRP A 136 -3.89 -16.35 -7.06
CA TRP A 136 -3.68 -15.25 -6.12
C TRP A 136 -4.35 -15.50 -4.76
N GLU A 137 -5.31 -16.41 -4.70
CA GLU A 137 -6.20 -16.64 -3.57
C GLU A 137 -5.44 -16.95 -2.28
N SER A 138 -4.38 -17.76 -2.36
CA SER A 138 -3.53 -18.11 -1.21
C SER A 138 -2.46 -17.06 -0.89
N LEU A 139 -2.28 -16.06 -1.75
CA LEU A 139 -1.27 -15.02 -1.63
C LEU A 139 -1.81 -13.73 -1.01
N LEU A 140 -3.13 -13.57 -0.92
CA LEU A 140 -3.74 -12.36 -0.37
C LEU A 140 -3.79 -12.39 1.15
N SER A 141 -3.40 -11.28 1.76
CA SER A 141 -3.54 -11.01 3.19
C SER A 141 -4.55 -9.90 3.44
N GLU A 142 -4.84 -9.61 4.72
CA GLU A 142 -5.71 -8.49 5.12
C GLU A 142 -5.23 -7.15 4.57
N VAL A 143 -3.91 -6.97 4.49
CA VAL A 143 -3.26 -5.79 3.91
C VAL A 143 -2.35 -6.21 2.76
N VAL A 144 -2.55 -5.60 1.60
CA VAL A 144 -1.76 -5.86 0.38
C VAL A 144 -1.13 -4.56 -0.10
N PHE A 145 0.20 -4.47 -0.03
CA PHE A 145 0.96 -3.35 -0.59
C PHE A 145 1.25 -3.60 -2.08
N VAL A 146 1.00 -2.61 -2.92
CA VAL A 146 1.30 -2.68 -4.37
C VAL A 146 2.47 -1.75 -4.67
N ALA A 147 3.66 -2.35 -4.83
CA ALA A 147 4.94 -1.70 -5.02
C ALA A 147 5.61 -2.14 -6.35
N VAL A 148 4.81 -2.22 -7.41
CA VAL A 148 5.28 -2.57 -8.75
C VAL A 148 5.84 -1.35 -9.49
N GLY A 149 6.65 -1.59 -10.52
CA GLY A 149 7.21 -0.53 -11.33
C GLY A 149 6.14 0.26 -12.10
N THR A 150 6.41 1.54 -12.29
CA THR A 150 5.62 2.46 -13.12
C THR A 150 6.58 3.23 -14.03
N PRO A 151 7.23 2.54 -14.99
CA PRO A 151 8.18 3.19 -15.90
C PRO A 151 7.46 4.26 -16.74
N MET A 152 8.23 5.18 -17.32
CA MET A 152 7.66 6.12 -18.28
C MET A 152 7.37 5.40 -19.60
N SER A 153 6.22 5.66 -20.21
CA SER A 153 5.92 5.27 -21.59
C SER A 153 6.60 6.19 -22.60
N GLU A 154 6.53 5.84 -23.88
CA GLU A 154 7.15 6.57 -24.99
C GLU A 154 6.76 8.06 -25.06
N ASN A 155 5.57 8.41 -24.55
CA ASN A 155 5.06 9.78 -24.49
C ASN A 155 5.36 10.49 -23.16
N GLY A 156 6.19 9.91 -22.28
CA GLY A 156 6.56 10.47 -20.98
C GLY A 156 5.52 10.31 -19.86
N ALA A 157 4.35 9.73 -20.14
CA ALA A 157 3.37 9.41 -19.11
C ALA A 157 3.84 8.21 -18.25
N ALA A 158 3.32 8.08 -17.03
CA ALA A 158 3.56 6.89 -16.24
C ALA A 158 2.78 5.70 -16.83
N ASP A 159 3.47 4.59 -17.10
CA ASP A 159 2.82 3.33 -17.45
C ASP A 159 2.27 2.65 -16.20
N LEU A 160 0.95 2.57 -16.12
CA LEU A 160 0.22 1.92 -15.03
C LEU A 160 -0.21 0.49 -15.36
N SER A 161 0.29 -0.10 -16.45
CA SER A 161 -0.03 -1.48 -16.87
C SER A 161 0.18 -2.50 -15.74
N TYR A 162 1.34 -2.46 -15.09
CA TYR A 162 1.68 -3.34 -13.97
C TYR A 162 0.78 -3.12 -12.76
N VAL A 163 0.52 -1.86 -12.40
CA VAL A 163 -0.37 -1.52 -11.29
C VAL A 163 -1.78 -2.06 -11.56
N ARG A 164 -2.32 -1.81 -12.77
CA ARG A 164 -3.66 -2.30 -13.14
C ARG A 164 -3.72 -3.82 -13.14
N SER A 165 -2.72 -4.50 -13.70
CA SER A 165 -2.66 -5.96 -13.72
C SER A 165 -2.64 -6.55 -12.31
N ALA A 166 -1.84 -5.99 -11.40
CA ALA A 166 -1.80 -6.39 -10.00
C ALA A 166 -3.16 -6.20 -9.31
N ILE A 167 -3.77 -5.02 -9.45
CA ILE A 167 -5.06 -4.69 -8.83
C ILE A 167 -6.18 -5.57 -9.42
N ASP A 168 -6.23 -5.77 -10.74
CA ASP A 168 -7.21 -6.65 -11.39
C ASP A 168 -7.10 -8.08 -10.83
N SER A 169 -5.88 -8.57 -10.62
CA SER A 169 -5.65 -9.93 -10.10
C SER A 169 -6.06 -10.05 -8.63
N ILE A 170 -5.70 -9.08 -7.80
CA ILE A 170 -6.11 -9.00 -6.39
C ILE A 170 -7.63 -8.91 -6.28
N ALA A 171 -8.28 -8.03 -7.06
CA ALA A 171 -9.72 -7.83 -7.00
C ALA A 171 -10.52 -9.07 -7.44
N LYS A 172 -10.00 -9.86 -8.38
CA LYS A 172 -10.61 -11.13 -8.81
C LYS A 172 -10.49 -12.23 -7.76
N ALA A 173 -9.36 -12.32 -7.07
CA ALA A 173 -9.07 -13.36 -6.11
C ALA A 173 -9.55 -13.05 -4.68
N ALA A 174 -9.78 -11.78 -4.35
CA ALA A 174 -10.23 -11.37 -3.02
C ALA A 174 -11.61 -11.96 -2.67
N THR A 175 -11.64 -12.83 -1.67
CA THR A 175 -12.86 -13.45 -1.11
C THR A 175 -13.27 -12.87 0.24
N ALA A 176 -12.39 -12.06 0.85
CA ALA A 176 -12.59 -11.40 2.14
C ALA A 176 -12.24 -9.90 2.03
N PRO A 177 -12.62 -9.07 3.02
CA PRO A 177 -12.21 -7.67 3.05
C PRO A 177 -10.69 -7.53 3.04
N THR A 178 -10.17 -6.90 1.97
CA THR A 178 -8.74 -6.66 1.78
C THR A 178 -8.49 -5.15 1.67
N THR A 179 -7.51 -4.65 2.42
CA THR A 179 -7.02 -3.28 2.28
C THR A 179 -5.83 -3.26 1.34
N VAL A 180 -6.01 -2.62 0.19
CA VAL A 180 -4.93 -2.41 -0.77
C VAL A 180 -4.24 -1.08 -0.49
N VAL A 181 -2.92 -1.10 -0.34
CA VAL A 181 -2.11 0.10 -0.09
C VAL A 181 -1.22 0.36 -1.30
N MET A 182 -1.43 1.51 -1.95
CA MET A 182 -0.63 1.92 -3.09
C MET A 182 0.74 2.44 -2.61
N LYS A 183 1.81 1.79 -3.06
CA LYS A 183 3.21 2.22 -2.83
C LYS A 183 3.92 2.63 -4.12
N SER A 184 3.46 2.11 -5.24
CA SER A 184 3.93 2.49 -6.57
C SER A 184 3.74 3.99 -6.81
N THR A 185 4.69 4.65 -7.47
CA THR A 185 4.59 6.08 -7.77
C THR A 185 3.63 6.30 -8.91
N VAL A 186 2.42 6.76 -8.61
CA VAL A 186 1.35 6.95 -9.59
C VAL A 186 0.95 8.42 -9.70
N PRO A 187 0.43 8.87 -10.86
CA PRO A 187 -0.11 10.21 -11.00
C PRO A 187 -1.25 10.48 -10.00
N PRO A 188 -1.45 11.74 -9.57
CA PRO A 188 -2.62 12.13 -8.79
C PRO A 188 -3.94 11.69 -9.45
N GLY A 189 -4.92 11.29 -8.65
CA GLY A 189 -6.21 10.79 -9.14
C GLY A 189 -6.25 9.30 -9.47
N THR A 190 -5.10 8.63 -9.62
CA THR A 190 -5.05 7.18 -9.90
C THR A 190 -5.80 6.36 -8.84
N GLY A 191 -5.67 6.71 -7.56
CA GLY A 191 -6.40 6.02 -6.48
C GLY A 191 -7.92 6.15 -6.61
N ALA A 192 -8.42 7.34 -6.94
CA ALA A 192 -9.85 7.59 -7.13
C ALA A 192 -10.39 6.81 -8.35
N VAL A 193 -9.60 6.75 -9.42
CA VAL A 193 -9.93 5.97 -10.63
C VAL A 193 -10.02 4.47 -10.33
N LEU A 194 -9.05 3.93 -9.59
CA LEU A 194 -9.07 2.52 -9.20
C LEU A 194 -10.26 2.24 -8.29
N GLN A 195 -10.52 3.11 -7.30
CA GLN A 195 -11.69 3.00 -6.44
C GLN A 195 -12.98 2.94 -7.24
N ALA A 196 -13.23 3.88 -8.15
CA ALA A 196 -14.48 3.90 -8.94
C ALA A 196 -14.67 2.69 -9.87
N ARG A 197 -13.58 1.97 -10.19
CA ARG A 197 -13.64 0.77 -11.05
C ARG A 197 -13.97 -0.49 -10.26
N TYR A 198 -13.48 -0.62 -9.02
CA TYR A 198 -13.59 -1.86 -8.24
C TYR A 198 -14.55 -1.76 -7.04
N LEU A 199 -14.98 -0.55 -6.66
CA LEU A 199 -15.93 -0.26 -5.57
C LEU A 199 -17.23 0.33 -6.08
#